data_AF-A0AAU6F5C8-F1
#
_entry.id   AF-A0AAU6F5C8-F1
#
_cell.length_a   1.000
_cell.length_b   1.000
_cell.length_c   1.000
_cell.angle_alpha   90.00
_cell.angle_beta   90.00
_cell.angle_gamma   90.00
#
_symmetry.space_group_name_H-M   'P 1'
#
loop_
_entity.id
_entity.type
_entity.pdbx_description
1 polymer ?
#
loop_
_entity_poly.entity_id
_entity_poly.type
_entity_poly.pdbx_seq_one_letter_code
_entity_poly.pdbx_strand_id
1 'polypeptide(L)'
;MTENLNAFATRYIALWNEPDPALRSKAIEELFAPEAQHYTPAQEVHGRAQLEERVGTAYEKWVESGRYAFRAVPNATGHHRSVRFNWEMYDVATGRADSVGFDFITLDESGLIETDYQFVD
;
A
#
# COMPACT_ATOMS: atom_id res chain seq x y z
N MET A 1 -14.40 0.46 -18.11
CA MET A 1 -14.22 -0.92 -17.61
C MET A 1 -13.58 -0.77 -16.24
N THR A 2 -14.30 -1.12 -15.17
CA THR A 2 -13.82 -0.93 -13.80
C THR A 2 -12.55 -1.77 -13.59
N GLU A 3 -11.52 -1.20 -12.97
CA GLU A 3 -10.28 -1.93 -12.68
C GLU A 3 -10.56 -3.20 -11.85
N ASN A 4 -9.83 -4.28 -12.13
CA ASN A 4 -9.87 -5.48 -11.31
C ASN A 4 -9.26 -5.18 -9.93
N LEU A 5 -9.99 -5.41 -8.84
CA LEU A 5 -9.54 -5.05 -7.50
C LEU A 5 -8.26 -5.78 -7.04
N ASN A 6 -8.00 -7.00 -7.52
CA ASN A 6 -6.73 -7.69 -7.22
C ASN A 6 -5.56 -7.03 -7.98
N ALA A 7 -5.81 -6.49 -9.18
CA ALA A 7 -4.81 -5.71 -9.90
C ALA A 7 -4.52 -4.38 -9.18
N PHE A 8 -5.56 -3.71 -8.66
CA PHE A 8 -5.41 -2.53 -7.81
C PHE A 8 -4.55 -2.85 -6.57
N ALA A 9 -4.87 -3.91 -5.83
CA ALA A 9 -4.12 -4.33 -4.64
C ALA A 9 -2.67 -4.68 -4.98
N THR A 10 -2.43 -5.32 -6.12
CA THR A 10 -1.07 -5.63 -6.60
C THR A 10 -0.28 -4.35 -6.89
N ARG A 11 -0.89 -3.35 -7.55
CA ARG A 11 -0.26 -2.06 -7.82
C ARG A 11 0.01 -1.28 -6.54
N TYR A 12 -0.94 -1.28 -5.60
CA TYR A 12 -0.75 -0.68 -4.29
C TYR A 12 0.43 -1.33 -3.54
N ILE A 13 0.53 -2.66 -3.50
CA ILE A 13 1.64 -3.33 -2.81
C ILE A 13 2.98 -3.14 -3.53
N ALA A 14 2.99 -2.94 -4.85
CA ALA A 14 4.22 -2.61 -5.57
C ALA A 14 4.88 -1.32 -5.05
N LEU A 15 4.08 -0.32 -4.64
CA LEU A 15 4.60 0.92 -4.04
C LEU A 15 5.50 0.67 -2.83
N TRP A 16 5.11 -0.29 -1.98
CA TRP A 16 5.85 -0.66 -0.76
C TRP A 16 7.16 -1.39 -1.02
N ASN A 17 7.37 -1.88 -2.25
CA ASN A 17 8.57 -2.59 -2.66
C ASN A 17 9.47 -1.76 -3.60
N GLU A 18 9.07 -0.53 -3.97
CA GLU A 18 9.74 0.25 -5.01
C GLU A 18 11.07 0.87 -4.52
N PRO A 19 12.23 0.42 -5.06
CA PRO A 19 13.54 0.92 -4.64
C PRO A 19 13.82 2.35 -5.08
N ASP A 20 13.34 2.77 -6.26
CA ASP A 20 13.66 4.06 -6.84
C ASP A 20 12.77 5.16 -6.24
N PRO A 21 13.32 6.16 -5.53
CA PRO A 21 12.53 7.24 -4.95
C PRO A 21 11.69 8.03 -5.96
N ALA A 22 12.18 8.20 -7.20
CA ALA A 22 11.46 8.91 -8.24
C ALA A 22 10.27 8.09 -8.77
N LEU A 23 10.45 6.78 -8.95
CA LEU A 23 9.34 5.90 -9.32
C LEU A 23 8.32 5.78 -8.19
N ARG A 24 8.78 5.75 -6.94
CA ARG A 24 7.90 5.74 -5.75
C ARG A 24 7.05 7.00 -5.65
N SER A 25 7.65 8.18 -5.83
CA SER A 25 6.92 9.46 -5.85
C SER A 25 5.85 9.47 -6.95
N LYS A 26 6.23 9.05 -8.17
CA LYS A 26 5.28 8.92 -9.29
C LYS A 26 4.13 7.94 -8.98
N ALA A 27 4.43 6.79 -8.38
CA ALA A 27 3.41 5.81 -8.00
C ALA A 27 2.45 6.39 -6.94
N ILE A 28 2.95 7.21 -6.00
CA ILE A 28 2.10 7.92 -5.03
C ILE A 28 1.18 8.92 -5.73
N GLU A 29 1.67 9.67 -6.71
CA GLU A 29 0.84 10.60 -7.49
C GLU A 29 -0.27 9.89 -8.28
N GLU A 30 0.02 8.69 -8.81
CA GLU A 30 -0.93 7.88 -9.58
C GLU A 30 -1.93 7.13 -8.70
N LEU A 31 -1.60 6.84 -7.44
CA LEU A 31 -2.45 6.08 -6.53
C LEU A 31 -3.26 6.95 -5.56
N PHE A 32 -2.70 8.04 -5.04
CA PHE A 32 -3.28 8.80 -3.93
C PHE A 32 -3.77 10.18 -4.37
N ALA A 33 -4.90 10.63 -3.83
CA ALA A 33 -5.34 12.02 -3.94
C ALA A 33 -4.31 12.96 -3.27
N PRO A 34 -4.22 14.26 -3.66
CA PRO A 34 -3.25 15.19 -3.09
C PRO A 34 -3.27 15.26 -1.55
N GLU A 35 -4.47 15.28 -0.97
CA GLU A 35 -4.74 15.38 0.47
C GLU A 35 -5.10 14.04 1.11
N ALA A 36 -4.70 12.92 0.49
CA ALA A 36 -5.02 11.59 0.97
C ALA A 36 -4.53 11.38 2.40
N GLN A 37 -5.30 10.63 3.20
CA GLN A 37 -4.88 10.24 4.54
C GLN A 37 -4.56 8.75 4.60
N HIS A 38 -3.51 8.41 5.34
CA HIS A 38 -3.17 7.02 5.62
C HIS A 38 -3.03 6.83 7.13
N TYR A 39 -3.87 5.95 7.67
CA TYR A 39 -3.95 5.65 9.09
C TYR A 39 -3.41 4.25 9.38
N THR A 40 -2.61 4.14 10.43
CA THR A 40 -2.16 2.86 10.99
C THR A 40 -2.38 2.91 12.51
N PRO A 41 -2.22 1.79 13.23
CA PRO A 41 -2.21 1.83 14.69
C PRO A 41 -1.13 2.73 15.31
N ALA A 42 -0.07 3.09 14.57
CA ALA A 42 1.10 3.79 15.10
C ALA A 42 1.27 5.24 14.63
N GLN A 43 0.61 5.63 13.53
CA GLN A 43 0.81 6.93 12.87
C GLN A 43 -0.40 7.32 12.04
N GLU A 44 -0.59 8.63 11.92
CA GLU A 44 -1.48 9.30 10.97
C GLU A 44 -0.61 10.04 9.96
N VAL A 45 -0.88 9.85 8.67
CA VAL A 45 -0.10 10.41 7.57
C VAL A 45 -1.02 11.21 6.65
N HIS A 46 -0.66 12.46 6.38
CA HIS A 46 -1.50 13.40 5.65
C HIS A 46 -0.77 13.94 4.41
N GLY A 47 -1.39 13.71 3.26
CA GLY A 47 -0.93 14.18 1.96
C GLY A 47 0.25 13.39 1.40
N ARG A 48 0.50 13.61 0.12
CA ARG A 48 1.51 12.85 -0.66
C ARG A 48 2.94 12.96 -0.11
N ALA A 49 3.32 14.13 0.41
CA ALA A 49 4.67 14.34 0.95
C ALA A 49 4.96 13.45 2.19
N GLN A 50 4.02 13.35 3.12
CA GLN A 50 4.19 12.48 4.29
C GLN A 50 4.07 10.99 3.90
N LEU A 51 3.27 10.68 2.87
CA LEU A 51 3.22 9.34 2.29
C LEU A 51 4.57 8.93 1.69
N GLU A 52 5.24 9.81 0.95
CA GLU A 52 6.58 9.55 0.41
C GLU A 52 7.60 9.21 1.50
N GLU A 53 7.62 10.00 2.58
CA GLU A 53 8.47 9.75 3.75
C GLU A 53 8.15 8.40 4.40
N ARG A 54 6.87 8.11 4.62
CA ARG A 54 6.43 6.86 5.24
C ARG A 54 6.80 5.64 4.40
N VAL A 55 6.50 5.65 3.10
CA VAL A 55 6.80 4.52 2.20
C VAL A 55 8.31 4.34 2.08
N GLY A 56 9.07 5.42 1.96
CA GLY A 56 10.55 5.37 1.95
C GLY A 56 11.11 4.75 3.22
N THR A 57 10.66 5.20 4.39
CA THR A 57 11.09 4.67 5.70
C THR A 57 10.76 3.18 5.84
N ALA A 58 9.58 2.74 5.38
CA ALA A 58 9.20 1.34 5.41
C ALA A 58 10.05 0.49 4.45
N TYR A 59 10.36 1.00 3.26
CA TYR A 59 11.25 0.35 2.30
C TYR A 59 12.65 0.14 2.89
N GLU A 60 13.28 1.21 3.42
CA GLU A 60 14.62 1.14 4.03
C GLU A 60 14.66 0.13 5.19
N LYS A 61 13.62 0.16 6.04
CA LYS A 61 13.57 -0.70 7.23
C LYS A 61 13.37 -2.18 6.89
N TRP A 62 12.53 -2.49 5.91
CA TRP A 62 12.06 -3.87 5.70
C TRP A 62 12.56 -4.48 4.39
N VAL A 63 12.61 -3.72 3.31
CA VAL A 63 12.81 -4.24 1.95
C VAL A 63 14.25 -4.09 1.47
N GLU A 64 14.93 -2.98 1.79
CA GLU A 64 16.26 -2.63 1.24
C GLU A 64 17.31 -3.74 1.43
N SER A 65 17.29 -4.42 2.58
CA SER A 65 18.21 -5.54 2.85
C SER A 65 18.00 -6.77 1.96
N GLY A 66 16.88 -6.84 1.23
CA GLY A 66 16.46 -7.99 0.44
C GLY A 66 15.90 -9.16 1.27
N ARG A 67 15.84 -9.03 2.59
CA ARG A 67 15.31 -10.08 3.48
C ARG A 67 13.79 -10.22 3.37
N TYR A 68 13.06 -9.10 3.32
CA TYR A 68 11.61 -9.08 3.25
C TYR A 68 11.12 -8.42 1.97
N ALA A 69 9.92 -8.83 1.55
CA ALA A 69 9.12 -8.16 0.53
C ALA A 69 7.64 -8.21 0.93
N PHE A 70 6.84 -7.34 0.35
CA PHE A 70 5.39 -7.32 0.54
C PHE A 70 4.67 -7.95 -0.65
N ARG A 71 3.59 -8.70 -0.41
CA ARG A 71 2.69 -9.20 -1.46
C ARG A 71 1.22 -9.01 -1.08
N ALA A 72 0.38 -8.75 -2.10
CA ALA A 72 -1.07 -8.75 -1.94
C ALA A 72 -1.59 -10.20 -1.94
N VAL A 73 -2.52 -10.50 -1.04
CA VAL A 73 -3.32 -11.72 -1.10
C VAL A 73 -4.40 -11.53 -2.17
N PRO A 74 -4.69 -12.52 -3.04
CA PRO A 74 -5.65 -12.38 -4.14
C PRO A 74 -7.12 -12.47 -3.66
N ASN A 75 -7.47 -11.68 -2.64
CA ASN A 75 -8.79 -11.65 -2.01
C ASN A 75 -9.40 -10.25 -1.99
N ALA A 76 -8.96 -9.36 -2.89
CA ALA A 76 -9.44 -8.00 -2.95
C ALA A 76 -10.93 -7.95 -3.29
N THR A 77 -11.69 -7.20 -2.51
CA THR A 77 -13.15 -7.01 -2.67
C THR A 77 -13.51 -5.55 -2.40
N GLY A 78 -14.67 -5.10 -2.86
CA GLY A 78 -15.03 -3.69 -2.75
C GLY A 78 -16.40 -3.37 -3.30
N HIS A 79 -16.92 -2.20 -2.92
CA HIS A 79 -18.19 -1.63 -3.39
C HIS A 79 -18.25 -0.15 -3.00
N HIS A 80 -19.12 0.68 -3.60
CA HIS A 80 -19.31 2.07 -3.18
C HIS A 80 -17.99 2.86 -3.03
N ARG A 81 -17.03 2.61 -3.93
CA ARG A 81 -15.67 3.19 -3.90
C ARG A 81 -14.85 2.87 -2.65
N SER A 82 -15.16 1.76 -2.01
CA SER A 82 -14.27 1.12 -1.05
C SER A 82 -13.61 -0.11 -1.66
N VAL A 83 -12.38 -0.37 -1.22
CA VAL A 83 -11.59 -1.55 -1.55
C VAL A 83 -11.01 -2.09 -0.25
N ARG A 84 -10.99 -3.41 -0.09
CA ARG A 84 -10.21 -4.06 0.96
C ARG A 84 -9.47 -5.26 0.41
N PHE A 85 -8.29 -5.53 0.94
CA PHE A 85 -7.49 -6.72 0.63
C PHE A 85 -6.53 -7.01 1.78
N ASN A 86 -6.05 -8.24 1.87
CA ASN A 86 -4.99 -8.61 2.80
C ASN A 86 -3.61 -8.49 2.16
N TRP A 87 -2.60 -8.23 2.96
CA TRP A 87 -1.21 -8.22 2.56
C TRP A 87 -0.35 -9.05 3.51
N GLU A 88 0.81 -9.45 3.01
CA GLU A 88 1.80 -10.19 3.79
C GLU A 88 3.17 -9.57 3.56
N MET A 89 3.89 -9.30 4.65
CA MET A 89 5.35 -9.16 4.62
C MET A 89 5.94 -10.56 4.79
N TYR A 90 6.66 -11.04 3.80
CA TYR A 90 7.20 -12.39 3.78
C TYR A 90 8.73 -12.38 3.68
N ASP A 91 9.36 -13.34 4.34
CA ASP A 91 10.79 -13.61 4.20
C ASP A 91 11.05 -14.18 2.80
N VAL A 92 11.89 -13.52 2.01
CA VAL A 92 12.11 -13.84 0.59
C VAL A 92 12.77 -15.21 0.41
N ALA A 93 13.64 -15.62 1.34
CA ALA A 93 14.36 -16.89 1.26
C ALA A 93 13.45 -18.10 1.54
N THR A 94 12.48 -17.94 2.43
CA THR A 94 11.61 -19.04 2.89
C THR A 94 10.20 -18.99 2.34
N GLY A 95 9.73 -17.83 1.87
CA GLY A 95 8.37 -17.59 1.43
C GLY A 95 7.33 -17.50 2.55
N ARG A 96 7.76 -17.54 3.82
CA ARG A 96 6.89 -17.51 5.00
C ARG A 96 6.49 -16.08 5.34
N ALA A 97 5.21 -15.86 5.60
CA ALA A 97 4.73 -14.59 6.14
C ALA A 97 5.23 -14.41 7.59
N ASP A 98 5.88 -13.27 7.83
CA ASP A 98 6.36 -12.86 9.16
C ASP A 98 5.47 -11.77 9.77
N SER A 99 4.72 -11.03 8.93
CA SER A 99 3.66 -10.11 9.36
C SER A 99 2.55 -10.10 8.31
N VAL A 100 1.31 -10.00 8.76
CA VAL A 100 0.12 -9.96 7.91
C VAL A 100 -0.78 -8.82 8.37
N GLY A 101 -1.66 -8.38 7.46
CA GLY A 101 -2.64 -7.37 7.77
C GLY A 101 -3.65 -7.21 6.65
N PHE A 102 -4.44 -6.14 6.75
CA PHE A 102 -5.32 -5.73 5.67
C PHE A 102 -5.44 -4.21 5.62
N ASP A 103 -5.71 -3.69 4.44
CA ASP A 103 -6.03 -2.28 4.22
C ASP A 103 -7.51 -2.15 3.84
N PHE A 104 -8.17 -1.13 4.37
CA PHE A 104 -9.47 -0.66 3.90
C PHE A 104 -9.31 0.74 3.32
N ILE A 105 -9.58 0.86 2.02
CA ILE A 105 -9.29 2.04 1.21
C ILE A 105 -10.59 2.63 0.70
N THR A 106 -10.72 3.96 0.77
CA THR A 106 -11.76 4.73 0.08
C THR A 106 -11.14 5.47 -1.10
N LEU A 107 -11.89 5.54 -2.20
CA LEU A 107 -11.48 6.20 -3.44
C LEU A 107 -12.31 7.46 -3.70
N ASP A 108 -11.67 8.50 -4.23
CA ASP A 108 -12.31 9.71 -4.73
C ASP A 108 -13.05 9.48 -6.08
N GLU A 109 -13.69 10.52 -6.63
CA GLU A 109 -14.48 10.42 -7.89
C GLU A 109 -13.62 10.04 -9.10
N SER A 110 -12.32 10.32 -9.01
CA SER A 110 -11.32 10.00 -10.04
C SER A 110 -10.75 8.59 -9.86
N GLY A 111 -11.07 7.90 -8.76
CA GLY A 111 -10.53 6.59 -8.42
C GLY A 111 -9.19 6.62 -7.69
N LEU A 112 -8.74 7.79 -7.22
CA LEU A 112 -7.54 7.92 -6.38
C LEU A 112 -7.88 7.63 -4.93
N ILE A 113 -6.90 7.13 -4.16
CA ILE A 113 -7.04 6.87 -2.73
C ILE A 113 -7.28 8.19 -2.00
N GLU A 114 -8.44 8.32 -1.38
CA GLU A 114 -8.79 9.44 -0.49
C GLU A 114 -8.38 9.12 0.95
N THR A 115 -8.67 7.90 1.40
CA THR A 115 -8.26 7.44 2.73
C THR A 115 -7.86 5.97 2.69
N ASP A 116 -6.82 5.64 3.44
CA ASP A 116 -6.33 4.28 3.62
C ASP A 116 -6.23 3.95 5.12
N TYR A 117 -6.91 2.90 5.55
CA TYR A 117 -6.90 2.40 6.91
C TYR A 117 -6.20 1.04 6.96
N GLN A 118 -4.97 1.04 7.48
CA GLN A 118 -4.19 -0.16 7.66
C GLN A 118 -4.43 -0.81 9.02
N PHE A 119 -4.62 -2.13 9.00
CA PHE A 119 -4.68 -3.00 10.16
C PHE A 119 -3.55 -4.02 10.08
N VAL A 120 -2.98 -4.38 11.23
CA VAL A 120 -1.97 -5.42 11.39
C VAL A 120 -2.54 -6.46 12.34
N ASP A 121 -2.43 -7.74 11.97
CA ASP A 121 -2.97 -8.87 12.74
C ASP A 121 -1.89 -9.64 13.50
#